data_AF-A0A7J4TX54-F1
#
_entry.id   AF-A0A7J4TX54-F1
#
_cell.length_a   1.000
_cell.length_b   1.000
_cell.length_c   1.000
_cell.angle_alpha   90.00
_cell.angle_beta   90.00
_cell.angle_gamma   90.00
#
_symmetry.space_group_name_H-M   'P 1'
#
loop_
_entity.id
_entity.type
_entity.pdbx_description
1 polymer ?
#
loop_
_entity_poly.entity_id
_entity_poly.type
_entity_poly.pdbx_seq_one_letter_code
_entity_poly.pdbx_strand_id
1 'polypeptide(L)'
;MRKISKMSFAAIIVLFIVVLLVNIGLVSAHEHDFTEIKQLIDSGTACNQLADEQLEAIGDYYMEQIHPGEAHELMDNMMGGEGSASLKQVHINMAKRLYCNEES
;
A
#
# COMPACT_ATOMS: atom_id res chain seq x y z
N MET A 1 8.91 28.75 45.92
CA MET A 1 8.63 27.29 45.84
C MET A 1 7.34 27.10 45.04
N ARG A 2 7.41 26.48 43.85
CA ARG A 2 6.27 26.31 42.93
C ARG A 2 5.30 25.26 43.50
N LYS A 3 4.03 25.62 43.70
CA LYS A 3 2.96 24.70 44.08
C LYS A 3 2.71 23.75 42.91
N ILE A 4 3.29 22.55 42.97
CA ILE A 4 2.92 21.48 42.03
C ILE A 4 1.52 21.03 42.46
N SER A 5 0.53 21.37 41.64
CA SER A 5 -0.87 21.02 41.85
C SER A 5 -0.99 19.49 42.02
N LYS A 6 -1.67 19.04 43.08
CA LYS A 6 -1.94 17.62 43.31
C LYS A 6 -2.94 17.14 42.27
N MET A 7 -2.44 16.69 41.13
CA MET A 7 -3.27 16.09 40.09
C MET A 7 -3.84 14.78 40.64
N SER A 8 -5.17 14.68 40.75
CA SER A 8 -5.83 13.49 41.30
C SER A 8 -5.49 12.26 40.48
N PHE A 9 -5.36 11.10 41.13
CA PHE A 9 -5.00 9.83 40.46
C PHE A 9 -5.91 9.51 39.27
N ALA A 10 -7.20 9.85 39.37
CA ALA A 10 -8.17 9.76 38.27
C ALA A 10 -7.80 10.61 37.05
N ALA A 11 -7.25 11.81 37.24
CA ALA A 11 -6.82 12.69 36.14
C ALA A 11 -5.57 12.14 35.42
N ILE A 12 -4.70 11.44 36.14
CA ILE A 12 -3.53 10.76 35.55
C ILE A 12 -4.00 9.56 34.70
N ILE A 13 -4.97 8.78 35.17
CA ILE A 13 -5.56 7.66 34.42
C ILE A 13 -6.25 8.16 33.14
N VAL A 14 -7.05 9.23 33.24
CA VAL A 14 -7.72 9.82 32.07
C VAL A 14 -6.70 10.33 31.06
N LEU A 15 -5.64 11.01 31.52
CA LEU A 15 -4.57 11.47 30.63
C LEU A 15 -3.88 10.29 29.94
N PHE A 16 -3.63 9.20 30.65
CA PHE A 16 -3.01 8.00 30.10
C PHE A 16 -3.90 7.32 29.05
N ILE A 17 -5.21 7.26 29.29
CA ILE A 17 -6.19 6.74 28.32
C ILE A 17 -6.25 7.62 27.07
N VAL A 18 -6.25 8.95 27.23
CA VAL A 18 -6.24 9.89 26.09
C VAL A 18 -4.96 9.72 25.27
N VAL A 19 -3.80 9.60 25.92
CA VAL A 19 -2.52 9.35 25.22
C VAL A 19 -2.56 8.02 24.47
N LEU A 20 -3.09 6.95 25.08
CA LEU A 20 -3.25 5.65 24.42
C LEU A 20 -4.16 5.74 23.18
N LEU A 21 -5.28 6.43 23.26
CA LEU A 21 -6.23 6.58 22.14
C LEU A 21 -5.63 7.39 20.97
N VAL A 22 -4.77 8.37 21.25
CA VAL A 22 -4.11 9.18 20.20
C VAL A 22 -3.12 8.34 19.37
N ASN A 23 -2.53 7.30 19.94
CA ASN A 23 -1.55 6.46 19.24
C ASN A 23 -2.18 5.47 18.24
N ILE A 24 -3.48 5.18 18.34
CA ILE A 24 -4.16 4.20 17.46
C ILE A 24 -4.40 4.78 16.05
N GLY A 25 -4.46 6.11 15.92
CA GLY A 25 -4.80 6.77 14.65
C GLY A 25 -3.67 6.96 13.64
N LEU A 26 -2.45 6.49 13.94
CA LEU A 26 -1.26 6.74 13.08
C LEU A 26 -0.81 5.55 12.23
N VAL A 27 -1.44 4.38 12.36
CA VAL A 27 -1.21 3.26 11.44
C VAL A 27 -2.06 3.49 10.20
N SER A 28 -1.60 4.40 9.34
CA SER A 28 -2.01 4.43 7.94
C SER A 28 -1.07 3.48 7.22
N ALA A 29 -1.45 2.20 7.12
CA ALA A 29 -0.89 1.35 6.08
C ALA A 29 -1.19 2.03 4.73
N HIS A 30 -0.25 2.00 3.80
CA HIS A 30 -0.42 2.59 2.49
C HIS A 30 -1.40 1.72 1.71
N GLU A 31 -2.70 1.93 1.90
CA GLU A 31 -3.73 1.19 1.15
C GLU A 31 -3.67 1.66 -0.31
N HIS A 32 -3.20 0.79 -1.22
CA HIS A 32 -3.19 1.07 -2.65
C HIS A 32 -4.64 1.15 -3.17
N ASP A 33 -5.05 2.33 -3.66
CA ASP A 33 -6.35 2.49 -4.32
C ASP A 33 -6.27 2.04 -5.79
N PHE A 34 -6.77 0.83 -6.05
CA PHE A 34 -6.81 0.26 -7.39
C PHE A 34 -8.09 0.59 -8.18
N THR A 35 -8.91 1.55 -7.75
CA THR A 35 -10.20 1.83 -8.42
C THR A 35 -10.02 2.22 -9.89
N GLU A 36 -9.09 3.12 -10.20
CA GLU A 36 -8.82 3.56 -11.58
C GLU A 36 -8.20 2.45 -12.42
N ILE A 37 -7.29 1.67 -11.84
CA ILE A 37 -6.63 0.54 -12.51
C ILE A 37 -7.63 -0.56 -12.82
N LYS A 38 -8.56 -0.84 -11.91
CA LYS A 38 -9.63 -1.80 -12.15
C LYS A 38 -10.52 -1.33 -13.31
N GLN A 39 -10.88 -0.06 -13.37
CA GLN A 39 -11.65 0.48 -14.51
C GLN A 39 -10.89 0.36 -15.82
N LEU A 40 -9.58 0.60 -15.82
CA LEU A 40 -8.71 0.42 -16.97
C LEU A 40 -8.69 -1.04 -17.44
N ILE A 41 -8.54 -2.00 -16.53
CA ILE A 41 -8.59 -3.44 -16.83
C ILE A 41 -9.96 -3.83 -17.38
N ASP A 42 -11.05 -3.40 -16.72
CA ASP A 42 -12.43 -3.71 -17.11
C ASP A 42 -12.78 -3.10 -18.49
N SER A 43 -12.13 -2.00 -18.88
CA SER A 43 -12.30 -1.38 -20.20
C SER A 43 -11.66 -2.19 -21.34
N GLY A 44 -10.77 -3.14 -21.02
CA GLY A 44 -10.06 -3.94 -22.02
C GLY A 44 -9.13 -3.11 -22.91
N THR A 45 -8.53 -2.04 -22.36
CA THR A 45 -7.57 -1.20 -23.09
C THR A 45 -6.42 -2.06 -23.65
N ALA A 46 -6.13 -1.93 -24.95
CA ALA A 46 -5.12 -2.76 -25.60
C ALA A 46 -3.70 -2.46 -25.08
N CYS A 47 -2.88 -3.50 -24.94
CA CYS A 47 -1.56 -3.37 -24.30
C CYS A 47 -0.58 -2.46 -25.04
N ASN A 48 -0.71 -2.33 -26.36
CA ASN A 48 0.09 -1.37 -27.13
C ASN A 48 -0.34 0.10 -26.93
N GLN A 49 -1.39 0.36 -26.16
CA GLN A 49 -1.86 1.68 -25.76
C GLN A 49 -1.54 2.01 -24.30
N LEU A 50 -0.93 1.08 -23.57
CA LEU A 50 -0.57 1.28 -22.17
C LEU A 50 0.86 1.80 -22.05
N ALA A 51 1.03 2.84 -21.23
CA ALA A 51 2.34 3.29 -20.79
C ALA A 51 2.91 2.34 -19.72
N ASP A 52 4.23 2.39 -19.52
CA ASP A 52 4.92 1.56 -18.53
C ASP A 52 4.37 1.76 -17.12
N GLU A 53 3.98 2.98 -16.75
CA GLU A 53 3.36 3.29 -15.45
C GLU A 53 1.99 2.62 -15.30
N GLN A 54 1.22 2.49 -16.39
CA GLN A 54 -0.05 1.78 -16.37
C GLN A 54 0.16 0.27 -16.28
N LEU A 55 1.18 -0.25 -16.98
CA LEU A 55 1.57 -1.65 -16.88
C LEU A 55 2.09 -2.01 -15.49
N GLU A 56 2.89 -1.14 -14.89
CA GLU A 56 3.34 -1.27 -13.49
C GLU A 56 2.14 -1.32 -12.54
N ALA A 57 1.21 -0.36 -12.64
CA ALA A 57 0.03 -0.33 -11.76
C ALA A 57 -0.92 -1.53 -11.96
N ILE A 58 -1.06 -2.05 -13.20
CA ILE A 58 -1.79 -3.30 -13.46
C ILE A 58 -1.07 -4.50 -12.83
N GLY A 59 0.26 -4.54 -12.91
CA GLY A 59 1.07 -5.60 -12.32
C GLY A 59 0.96 -5.63 -10.80
N ASP A 60 1.08 -4.46 -10.19
CA ASP A 60 0.86 -4.19 -8.77
C ASP A 60 -0.56 -4.64 -8.33
N TYR A 61 -1.60 -4.26 -9.09
CA TYR A 61 -2.97 -4.73 -8.84
C TYR A 61 -3.05 -6.27 -8.78
N TYR A 62 -2.44 -6.98 -9.74
CA TYR A 62 -2.43 -8.44 -9.71
C TYR A 62 -1.56 -9.00 -8.58
N MET A 63 -0.47 -8.33 -8.21
CA MET A 63 0.35 -8.73 -7.07
C MET A 63 -0.46 -8.65 -5.78
N GLU A 64 -1.18 -7.56 -5.55
CA GLU A 64 -2.10 -7.40 -4.42
C GLU A 64 -3.18 -8.50 -4.41
N GLN A 65 -3.75 -8.86 -5.57
CA GLN A 65 -4.75 -9.95 -5.61
C GLN A 65 -4.16 -11.33 -5.25
N ILE A 66 -2.87 -11.56 -5.55
CA ILE A 66 -2.18 -12.83 -5.28
C ILE A 66 -1.63 -12.85 -3.84
N HIS A 67 -1.14 -11.73 -3.34
CA HIS A 67 -0.48 -11.55 -2.05
C HIS A 67 -1.06 -10.37 -1.28
N PRO A 68 -2.31 -10.40 -0.80
CA PRO A 68 -2.96 -9.21 -0.25
C PRO A 68 -2.32 -8.66 1.04
N GLY A 69 -2.35 -7.33 1.17
CA GLY A 69 -1.89 -6.58 2.33
C GLY A 69 -0.40 -6.76 2.62
N GLU A 70 -0.06 -7.06 3.87
CA GLU A 70 1.33 -7.23 4.34
C GLU A 70 2.15 -8.25 3.53
N ALA A 71 1.48 -9.21 2.86
CA ALA A 71 2.17 -10.18 2.01
C ALA A 71 2.73 -9.54 0.73
N HIS A 72 2.02 -8.58 0.15
CA HIS A 72 2.46 -7.80 -1.01
C HIS A 72 3.61 -6.89 -0.59
N GLU A 73 3.45 -6.14 0.50
CA GLU A 73 4.52 -5.27 1.02
C GLU A 73 5.81 -6.06 1.31
N LEU A 74 5.69 -7.27 1.89
CA LEU A 74 6.84 -8.14 2.11
C LEU A 74 7.50 -8.55 0.79
N MET A 75 6.71 -8.91 -0.22
CA MET A 75 7.21 -9.32 -1.53
C MET A 75 7.91 -8.16 -2.24
N ASP A 76 7.34 -6.97 -2.22
CA ASP A 76 7.95 -5.76 -2.78
C ASP A 76 9.32 -5.50 -2.19
N ASN A 77 9.41 -5.55 -0.86
CA ASN A 77 10.64 -5.36 -0.12
C ASN A 77 11.71 -6.40 -0.50
N MET A 78 11.31 -7.63 -0.81
CA MET A 78 12.22 -8.67 -1.29
C MET A 78 12.67 -8.47 -2.74
N MET A 79 11.94 -7.68 -3.53
CA MET A 79 12.18 -7.42 -4.95
C MET A 79 12.82 -6.05 -5.23
N GLY A 80 13.25 -5.36 -4.18
CA GLY A 80 13.97 -4.08 -4.26
C GLY A 80 13.27 -2.93 -3.53
N GLY A 81 12.06 -3.16 -3.03
CA GLY A 81 11.22 -2.18 -2.35
C GLY A 81 10.40 -1.33 -3.31
N GLU A 82 9.36 -0.72 -2.76
CA GLU A 82 8.43 0.17 -3.47
C GLU A 82 9.19 1.30 -4.18
N GLY A 83 8.79 1.61 -5.42
CA GLY A 83 9.45 2.59 -6.30
C GLY A 83 10.81 2.18 -6.86
N SER A 84 11.30 0.97 -6.59
CA SER A 84 12.56 0.49 -7.18
C SER A 84 12.40 0.11 -8.65
N ALA A 85 13.45 0.33 -9.46
CA ALA A 85 13.44 -0.04 -10.87
C ALA A 85 13.29 -1.56 -11.10
N SER A 86 13.78 -2.38 -10.15
CA SER A 86 13.63 -3.83 -10.20
C SER A 86 12.18 -4.25 -9.96
N LEU A 87 11.52 -3.67 -8.94
CA LEU A 87 10.11 -3.94 -8.66
C LEU A 87 9.20 -3.48 -9.80
N LYS A 88 9.43 -2.27 -10.32
CA LYS A 88 8.74 -1.74 -11.51
C LYS A 88 8.76 -2.76 -12.66
N GLN A 89 9.93 -3.32 -12.96
CA GLN A 89 10.06 -4.29 -14.05
C GLN A 89 9.33 -5.60 -13.75
N VAL A 90 9.29 -6.05 -12.49
CA VAL A 90 8.51 -7.23 -12.08
C VAL A 90 7.02 -6.97 -12.33
N HIS A 91 6.49 -5.84 -11.88
CA HIS A 91 5.09 -5.47 -12.08
C HIS A 91 4.74 -5.41 -13.57
N ILE A 92 5.55 -4.74 -14.39
CA ILE A 92 5.35 -4.68 -15.85
C ILE A 92 5.32 -6.09 -16.46
N ASN A 93 6.25 -6.98 -16.06
CA ASN A 93 6.30 -8.34 -16.57
C ASN A 93 5.08 -9.17 -16.13
N MET A 94 4.56 -8.94 -14.92
CA MET A 94 3.33 -9.55 -14.44
C MET A 94 2.12 -9.09 -15.25
N ALA A 95 1.98 -7.79 -15.50
CA ALA A 95 0.91 -7.24 -16.34
C ALA A 95 0.96 -7.81 -17.76
N LYS A 96 2.14 -7.89 -18.38
CA LYS A 96 2.31 -8.49 -19.71
C LYS A 96 1.82 -9.93 -19.77
N ARG A 97 2.14 -10.75 -18.75
CA ARG A 97 1.69 -12.14 -18.70
C ARG A 97 0.20 -12.27 -18.40
N LEU A 98 -0.29 -11.58 -17.37
CA LEU A 98 -1.64 -11.81 -16.81
C LEU A 98 -2.74 -11.02 -17.52
N TYR A 99 -2.41 -9.80 -17.99
CA TYR A 99 -3.36 -8.94 -18.69
C TYR A 99 -3.16 -9.00 -20.20
N CYS A 100 -1.92 -8.86 -20.68
CA CYS A 100 -1.64 -8.81 -22.13
C CYS A 100 -1.58 -10.18 -22.80
N ASN A 101 -1.49 -11.27 -22.03
CA ASN A 101 -1.26 -12.63 -22.53
C ASN A 101 0.00 -12.71 -23.41
N GLU A 102 1.04 -11.94 -23.06
CA GLU A 102 2.34 -11.99 -23.72
C GLU A 102 3.23 -13.04 -23.05
N GLU A 103 3.86 -13.88 -23.87
CA GLU A 103 4.96 -14.75 -23.42
C GLU A 103 6.18 -13.86 -23.14
N SER A 104 6.66 -13.90 -21.90
CA SER A 104 7.80 -13.11 -21.41
C SER A 104 9.15 -13.64 -21.83
#